data_AF-A0A9X4SP78-F1
#
_entry.id   AF-A0A9X4SP78-F1
#
_cell.length_a   1.000
_cell.length_b   1.000
_cell.length_c   1.000
_cell.angle_alpha   90.00
_cell.angle_beta   90.00
_cell.angle_gamma   90.00
#
_symmetry.space_group_name_H-M   'P 1'
#
loop_
_entity.id
_entity.type
_entity.pdbx_description
1 polymer ?
#
loop_
_entity_poly.entity_id
_entity_poly.type
_entity_poly.pdbx_seq_one_letter_code
_entity_poly.pdbx_strand_id
1 'polypeptide(L)'
;MAGVTSASMYVHIVENKTYGNTAYTNLSEQLSKILRMGANDESVIHRLVWMRDVFGPMLAEAMTYIEGGIDLRLMAAEAVHMGDELHNRNVAGTTLLIQALTPGIIQTHFTTAQKKKFLTLSQVRIIFPDRHGWLFVKQRWMQLSVWKSTAQS
;
A
#
# COMPACT_ATOMS: atom_id res chain seq x y z
N MET A 1 -13.47 5.13 8.22
CA MET A 1 -12.52 4.03 8.50
C MET A 1 -11.94 4.29 9.86
N ALA A 2 -11.71 3.23 10.64
CA ALA A 2 -11.36 3.33 12.07
C ALA A 2 -9.93 3.85 12.35
N GLY A 3 -9.02 3.80 11.37
CA GLY A 3 -7.66 4.35 11.52
C GLY A 3 -6.78 3.63 12.57
N VAL A 4 -7.25 2.51 13.12
CA VAL A 4 -6.57 1.77 14.20
C VAL A 4 -5.19 1.32 13.74
N THR A 5 -4.19 1.65 14.55
CA THR A 5 -2.79 1.27 14.36
C THR A 5 -2.22 0.84 15.71
N SER A 6 -1.57 -0.33 15.78
CA SER A 6 -0.92 -0.84 16.99
C SER A 6 0.59 -0.96 16.81
N ALA A 7 1.34 -1.12 17.91
CA ALA A 7 2.80 -1.14 17.91
C ALA A 7 3.42 -2.23 17.02
N SER A 8 2.72 -3.36 16.82
CA SER A 8 3.20 -4.47 15.98
C SER A 8 2.83 -4.33 14.51
N MET A 9 2.10 -3.30 14.11
CA MET A 9 1.73 -3.08 12.71
C MET A 9 2.85 -2.35 11.97
N TYR A 10 3.21 -2.87 10.82
CA TYR A 10 4.11 -2.16 9.90
C TYR A 10 3.42 -0.91 9.33
N VAL A 11 4.23 0.11 9.09
CA VAL A 11 3.83 1.39 8.52
C VAL A 11 4.74 1.76 7.36
N HIS A 12 4.21 2.49 6.39
CA HIS A 12 5.05 3.24 5.47
C HIS A 12 5.67 4.42 6.21
N ILE A 13 6.95 4.65 5.94
CA ILE A 13 7.70 5.81 6.40
C ILE A 13 7.90 6.70 5.18
N VAL A 14 7.35 7.90 5.21
CA VAL A 14 7.44 8.87 4.11
C VAL A 14 8.21 10.07 4.61
N GLU A 15 9.38 10.30 4.03
CA GLU A 15 10.22 11.45 4.36
C GLU A 15 10.09 12.53 3.29
N ASN A 16 9.89 13.76 3.74
CA ASN A 16 9.98 14.92 2.88
C ASN A 16 11.42 15.40 2.80
N LYS A 17 12.11 15.07 1.71
CA LYS A 17 13.52 15.45 1.50
C LYS A 17 13.77 16.96 1.48
N THR A 18 12.76 17.80 1.21
CA THR A 18 12.93 19.27 1.17
C THR A 18 12.91 19.89 2.56
N TYR A 19 12.04 19.40 3.45
CA TYR A 19 11.79 20.03 4.76
C TYR A 19 12.11 19.12 5.96
N GLY A 20 12.57 17.89 5.71
CA GLY A 20 12.99 16.93 6.75
C GLY A 20 11.86 16.34 7.59
N ASN A 21 10.59 16.60 7.25
CA ASN A 21 9.46 16.07 8.01
C ASN A 21 9.15 14.62 7.61
N THR A 22 8.74 13.80 8.57
CA THR A 22 8.39 12.38 8.36
C THR A 22 6.92 12.14 8.67
N ALA A 23 6.26 11.35 7.82
CA ALA A 23 4.89 10.90 7.99
C ALA A 23 4.81 9.37 8.04
N TYR A 24 3.83 8.86 8.77
CA TYR A 24 3.61 7.43 8.97
C TYR A 24 2.19 7.05 8.64
N THR A 25 2.01 5.83 8.10
CA THR A 25 0.69 5.34 7.72
C THR A 25 0.71 3.82 7.60
N ASN A 26 -0.34 3.16 8.10
CA ASN A 26 -0.45 1.72 8.10
C ASN A 26 -0.62 1.12 6.68
N LEU A 27 -0.22 -0.14 6.54
CA LEU A 27 -0.35 -0.91 5.29
C LEU A 27 -1.81 -1.30 5.01
N SER A 28 -2.22 -1.32 3.74
CA SER A 28 -3.58 -1.72 3.35
C SER A 28 -3.80 -3.22 3.51
N GLU A 29 -4.89 -3.60 4.18
CA GLU A 29 -5.31 -5.00 4.42
C GLU A 29 -6.00 -5.65 3.20
N GLN A 30 -6.21 -4.89 2.12
CA GLN A 30 -6.84 -5.27 0.85
C GLN A 30 -8.37 -5.48 0.92
N LEU A 31 -8.95 -6.15 -0.08
CA LEU A 31 -10.39 -6.17 -0.33
C LEU A 31 -11.14 -7.22 0.50
N SER A 32 -12.31 -6.79 0.98
CA SER A 32 -13.33 -7.53 1.77
C SER A 32 -12.93 -7.93 3.20
N LYS A 33 -13.84 -7.68 4.15
CA LYS A 33 -13.73 -7.97 5.59
C LYS A 33 -12.37 -7.58 6.19
N ILE A 34 -12.25 -6.32 6.62
CA ILE A 34 -10.99 -5.71 7.09
C ILE A 34 -11.15 -4.95 8.41
N LEU A 35 -10.07 -4.85 9.18
CA LEU A 35 -10.04 -4.19 10.48
C LEU A 35 -10.41 -2.71 10.39
N ARG A 36 -9.97 -2.01 9.33
CA ARG A 36 -10.34 -0.59 9.10
C ARG A 36 -11.84 -0.32 8.96
N MET A 37 -12.63 -1.37 8.67
CA MET A 37 -14.09 -1.32 8.61
C MET A 37 -14.75 -2.00 9.83
N GLY A 38 -13.97 -2.36 10.85
CA GLY A 38 -14.45 -2.93 12.11
C GLY A 38 -14.52 -4.45 12.17
N ALA A 39 -14.11 -5.18 11.13
CA ALA A 39 -14.09 -6.63 11.16
C ALA A 39 -12.88 -7.15 11.97
N ASN A 40 -13.09 -8.16 12.82
CA ASN A 40 -12.08 -8.66 13.76
C ASN A 40 -12.16 -10.19 13.97
N ASP A 41 -12.68 -10.91 12.99
CA ASP A 41 -12.73 -12.37 13.02
C ASP A 41 -11.36 -13.01 12.79
N GLU A 42 -11.29 -14.32 13.01
CA GLU A 42 -10.06 -15.11 12.87
C GLU A 42 -9.36 -14.91 11.52
N SER A 43 -10.12 -14.77 10.42
CA SER A 43 -9.54 -14.53 9.09
C SER A 43 -8.83 -13.17 8.98
N VAL A 44 -9.35 -12.14 9.65
CA VAL A 44 -8.72 -10.81 9.74
C VAL A 44 -7.47 -10.89 10.61
N ILE A 45 -7.57 -11.52 11.77
CA ILE A 45 -6.41 -11.67 12.67
C ILE A 45 -5.28 -12.44 12.00
N HIS A 46 -5.58 -13.54 11.30
CA HIS A 46 -4.58 -14.33 10.57
C HIS A 46 -3.92 -13.51 9.45
N ARG A 47 -4.68 -12.62 8.79
CA ARG A 47 -4.13 -11.70 7.79
C ARG A 47 -3.20 -10.68 8.44
N LEU A 48 -3.60 -10.08 9.56
CA LEU A 48 -2.76 -9.10 10.28
C LEU A 48 -1.46 -9.74 10.78
N VAL A 49 -1.53 -10.98 11.29
CA VAL A 49 -0.36 -11.77 11.68
C VAL A 49 0.53 -12.05 10.47
N TRP A 50 -0.03 -12.48 9.35
CA TRP A 50 0.74 -12.66 8.11
C TRP A 50 1.36 -11.35 7.61
N MET A 51 0.67 -10.22 7.79
CA MET A 51 1.21 -8.92 7.43
C MET A 51 2.39 -8.51 8.32
N ARG A 52 2.34 -8.84 9.61
CA ARG A 52 3.43 -8.63 10.56
C ARG A 52 4.63 -9.55 10.29
N ASP A 53 4.39 -10.83 10.01
CA ASP A 53 5.43 -11.85 9.98
C ASP A 53 6.07 -12.03 8.59
N VAL A 54 5.38 -11.64 7.52
CA VAL A 54 5.86 -11.85 6.14
C VAL A 54 5.77 -10.58 5.29
N PHE A 55 4.59 -9.96 5.18
CA PHE A 55 4.38 -8.84 4.24
C PHE A 55 5.22 -7.61 4.58
N GLY A 56 5.17 -7.17 5.84
CA GLY A 56 5.90 -6.02 6.36
C GLY A 56 7.42 -6.22 6.30
N PRO A 57 7.96 -7.33 6.83
CA PRO A 57 9.39 -7.65 6.71
C PRO A 57 9.88 -7.69 5.26
N MET A 58 9.11 -8.29 4.34
CA MET A 58 9.44 -8.33 2.92
C MET A 58 9.48 -6.94 2.30
N LEU A 59 8.55 -6.04 2.65
CA LEU A 59 8.59 -4.65 2.21
C LEU A 59 9.80 -3.90 2.77
N ALA A 60 10.08 -4.08 4.05
CA ALA A 60 11.22 -3.41 4.70
C ALA A 60 12.55 -3.81 4.06
N GLU A 61 12.74 -5.10 3.80
CA GLU A 61 13.91 -5.61 3.09
C GLU A 61 13.94 -5.18 1.62
N ALA A 62 12.80 -5.20 0.91
CA ALA A 62 12.77 -4.73 -0.47
C ALA A 62 13.21 -3.26 -0.60
N MET A 63 12.85 -2.43 0.37
CA MET A 63 13.28 -1.02 0.39
C MET A 63 14.78 -0.84 0.60
N THR A 64 15.51 -1.79 1.20
CA THR A 64 16.98 -1.68 1.32
C THR A 64 17.69 -1.83 -0.02
N TYR A 65 17.03 -2.43 -1.02
CA TYR A 65 17.56 -2.57 -2.38
C TYR A 65 17.14 -1.44 -3.32
N ILE A 66 16.29 -0.51 -2.86
CA ILE A 66 15.81 0.62 -3.66
C ILE A 66 16.56 1.88 -3.22
N GLU A 67 17.69 2.13 -3.89
CA GLU A 67 18.52 3.29 -3.61
C GLU A 67 17.75 4.60 -3.78
N GLY A 68 17.85 5.49 -2.80
CA GLY A 68 17.18 6.79 -2.82
C GLY A 68 15.67 6.76 -2.57
N GLY A 69 15.08 5.58 -2.38
CA GLY A 69 13.65 5.40 -2.12
C GLY A 69 12.75 5.62 -3.35
N ILE A 70 11.46 5.77 -3.11
CA ILE A 70 10.45 5.96 -4.16
C ILE A 70 9.94 7.41 -4.13
N ASP A 71 10.02 8.13 -5.25
CA ASP A 71 9.44 9.47 -5.37
C ASP A 71 7.92 9.40 -5.48
N LEU A 72 7.25 9.53 -4.33
CA LEU A 72 5.80 9.50 -4.25
C LEU A 72 5.12 10.70 -4.93
N ARG A 73 5.80 11.85 -5.04
CA ARG A 73 5.21 13.04 -5.67
C ARG A 73 5.17 12.88 -7.18
N LEU A 74 6.25 12.38 -7.78
CA LEU A 74 6.29 12.06 -9.21
C LEU A 74 5.27 10.97 -9.54
N MET A 75 5.25 9.89 -8.77
CA MET A 75 4.30 8.79 -8.96
C MET A 75 2.84 9.25 -8.83
N ALA A 76 2.54 10.16 -7.91
CA ALA A 76 1.22 10.75 -7.78
C ALA A 76 0.81 11.55 -9.03
N ALA A 77 1.73 12.36 -9.57
CA ALA A 77 1.50 13.15 -10.77
C ALA A 77 1.23 12.25 -11.99
N GLU A 78 2.01 11.19 -12.16
CA GLU A 78 1.81 10.19 -13.22
C GLU A 78 0.47 9.49 -13.09
N ALA A 79 0.12 9.03 -11.88
CA ALA A 79 -1.14 8.37 -11.63
C ALA A 79 -2.34 9.27 -11.95
N VAL A 80 -2.27 10.57 -11.61
CA VAL A 80 -3.32 11.55 -11.96
C VAL A 80 -3.44 11.73 -13.47
N HIS A 81 -2.33 11.81 -14.20
CA HIS A 81 -2.35 11.86 -15.67
C HIS A 81 -2.93 10.57 -16.29
N MET A 82 -2.82 9.43 -15.60
CA MET A 82 -3.45 8.17 -15.98
C MET A 82 -4.92 8.04 -15.55
N GLY A 83 -5.51 9.10 -14.98
CA GLY A 83 -6.94 9.17 -14.66
C GLY A 83 -7.31 8.71 -13.26
N ASP A 84 -6.34 8.55 -12.35
CA ASP A 84 -6.59 8.38 -10.91
C ASP A 84 -6.89 9.74 -10.24
N GLU A 85 -7.68 9.72 -9.16
CA GLU A 85 -7.86 10.89 -8.28
C GLU A 85 -7.21 10.69 -6.89
N LEU A 86 -6.51 9.56 -6.71
CA LEU A 86 -5.70 9.24 -5.53
C LEU A 86 -6.46 9.17 -4.21
N HIS A 87 -7.76 8.85 -4.26
CA HIS A 87 -8.60 8.67 -3.08
C HIS A 87 -9.55 7.48 -3.26
N ASN A 88 -10.54 7.57 -4.14
CA ASN A 88 -11.45 6.48 -4.52
C ASN A 88 -10.95 5.62 -5.69
N ARG A 89 -10.22 6.21 -6.63
CA ARG A 89 -9.63 5.56 -7.81
C ARG A 89 -8.12 5.69 -7.75
N ASN A 90 -7.46 4.54 -7.70
CA ASN A 90 -6.03 4.41 -7.44
C ASN A 90 -5.39 3.24 -8.20
N VAL A 91 -5.93 2.92 -9.36
CA VAL A 91 -5.52 1.76 -10.14
C VAL A 91 -4.14 1.99 -10.75
N ALA A 92 -3.92 3.16 -11.34
CA ALA A 92 -2.64 3.53 -11.93
C ALA A 92 -1.56 3.64 -10.85
N GLY A 93 -1.81 4.39 -9.78
CA GLY A 93 -0.87 4.58 -8.70
C GLY A 93 -0.49 3.28 -7.99
N THR A 94 -1.47 2.38 -7.77
CA THR A 94 -1.19 1.03 -7.27
C THR A 94 -0.21 0.29 -8.17
N THR A 95 -0.44 0.35 -9.49
CA THR A 95 0.35 -0.38 -10.47
C THR A 95 1.78 0.15 -10.52
N LEU A 96 1.94 1.48 -10.56
CA LEU A 96 3.25 2.14 -10.52
C LEU A 96 4.02 1.81 -9.24
N LEU A 97 3.35 1.78 -8.08
CA LEU A 97 3.97 1.42 -6.81
C LEU A 97 4.49 -0.03 -6.81
N ILE A 98 3.68 -0.97 -7.30
CA ILE A 98 4.09 -2.38 -7.39
C ILE A 98 5.25 -2.53 -8.37
N GLN A 99 5.19 -1.84 -9.52
CA GLN A 99 6.25 -1.86 -10.50
C GLN A 99 7.57 -1.35 -9.91
N ALA A 100 7.53 -0.26 -9.13
CA ALA A 100 8.71 0.28 -8.45
C ALA A 100 9.25 -0.64 -7.35
N LEU A 101 8.38 -1.33 -6.62
CA LEU A 101 8.78 -2.25 -5.54
C LEU A 101 9.28 -3.60 -6.06
N THR A 102 8.82 -4.06 -7.22
CA THR A 102 9.09 -5.41 -7.73
C THR A 102 10.60 -5.73 -7.82
N PRO A 103 11.48 -4.84 -8.32
CA PRO A 103 12.93 -5.08 -8.34
C PRO A 103 13.54 -5.32 -6.96
N GLY A 104 13.05 -4.66 -5.92
CA GLY A 104 13.48 -4.90 -4.54
C GLY A 104 12.93 -6.21 -4.00
N ILE A 105 11.63 -6.49 -4.25
CA ILE A 105 10.95 -7.70 -3.78
C ILE A 105 11.62 -8.97 -4.31
N ILE A 106 12.04 -9.00 -5.58
CA ILE A 106 12.69 -10.18 -6.16
C ILE A 106 14.05 -10.48 -5.52
N GLN A 107 14.74 -9.47 -4.99
CA GLN A 107 16.05 -9.60 -4.33
C GLN A 107 15.96 -10.10 -2.89
N THR A 108 14.79 -9.99 -2.25
CA THR A 108 14.60 -10.42 -0.86
C THR A 108 14.83 -11.93 -0.67
N HIS A 109 15.17 -12.35 0.56
CA HIS A 109 15.39 -13.77 0.87
C HIS A 109 14.12 -14.64 0.92
N PHE A 110 12.93 -14.03 0.84
CA PHE A 110 11.66 -14.76 0.92
C PHE A 110 11.46 -15.77 -0.22
N THR A 111 10.68 -16.81 0.07
CA THR A 111 10.39 -17.87 -0.91
C THR A 111 9.60 -17.33 -2.11
N THR A 112 9.75 -17.98 -3.27
CA THR A 112 8.97 -17.65 -4.48
C THR A 112 7.46 -17.70 -4.23
N ALA A 113 6.98 -18.63 -3.39
CA ALA A 113 5.58 -18.70 -3.00
C ALA A 113 5.11 -17.47 -2.22
N GLN A 114 5.91 -16.97 -1.28
CA GLN A 114 5.61 -15.74 -0.53
C GLN A 114 5.65 -14.50 -1.43
N LYS A 115 6.68 -14.39 -2.28
CA LYS A 115 6.78 -13.30 -3.29
C LYS A 115 5.59 -13.30 -4.24
N LYS A 116 5.17 -14.48 -4.72
CA LYS A 116 3.98 -14.63 -5.55
C LYS A 116 2.72 -14.18 -4.79
N LYS A 117 2.54 -14.61 -3.54
CA LYS A 117 1.40 -14.18 -2.71
C LYS A 117 1.38 -12.65 -2.54
N PHE A 118 2.54 -12.02 -2.31
CA PHE A 118 2.67 -10.56 -2.24
C PHE A 118 2.18 -9.88 -3.53
N LEU A 119 2.67 -10.33 -4.68
CA LEU A 119 2.34 -9.74 -5.98
C LEU A 119 0.89 -10.01 -6.39
N THR A 120 0.38 -11.23 -6.18
CA THR A 120 -1.01 -11.61 -6.51
C THR A 120 -2.03 -10.85 -5.68
N LEU A 121 -1.76 -10.62 -4.39
CA LEU A 121 -2.64 -9.83 -3.54
C LEU A 121 -2.61 -8.32 -3.86
N SER A 122 -1.57 -7.88 -4.58
CA SER A 122 -1.40 -6.49 -5.00
C SER A 122 -2.02 -6.19 -6.37
N GLN A 123 -2.24 -7.21 -7.19
CA GLN A 123 -2.81 -7.07 -8.53
C GLN A 123 -4.29 -6.71 -8.49
N VAL A 124 -4.64 -5.68 -9.26
CA VAL A 124 -5.99 -5.50 -9.78
C VAL A 124 -6.28 -6.70 -10.66
N ARG A 125 -7.16 -7.60 -10.22
CA ARG A 125 -7.66 -8.64 -11.11
C ARG A 125 -8.40 -7.95 -12.24
N ILE A 126 -7.90 -8.05 -13.48
CA ILE A 126 -8.74 -7.90 -14.67
C ILE A 126 -9.62 -9.15 -14.69
N ILE A 127 -10.72 -9.10 -13.94
CA ILE A 127 -11.81 -10.05 -14.12
C ILE A 127 -12.69 -9.41 -15.20
N PHE A 128 -12.71 -9.98 -16.40
CA PHE A 128 -13.91 -9.87 -17.22
C PHE A 128 -14.90 -10.89 -16.65
N PRO A 129 -15.96 -10.44 -15.98
CA PRO A 129 -17.23 -11.07 -16.23
C PRO A 129 -18.35 -10.02 -16.26
N ASP A 130 -19.44 -10.47 -16.86
CA ASP A 130 -20.79 -9.93 -16.84
C ASP A 130 -21.24 -8.96 -15.72
N ARG A 131 -22.33 -8.27 -16.09
CA ARG A 131 -22.98 -7.17 -15.41
C ARG A 131 -23.32 -7.49 -13.94
N HIS A 132 -23.22 -6.43 -13.12
CA HIS A 132 -23.71 -6.26 -11.74
C HIS A 132 -22.73 -6.57 -10.60
N GLY A 133 -22.12 -5.51 -10.08
CA GLY A 133 -21.43 -5.54 -8.78
C GLY A 133 -20.57 -4.31 -8.54
N TRP A 134 -21.16 -3.21 -8.08
CA TRP A 134 -20.41 -2.04 -7.60
C TRP A 134 -19.74 -2.39 -6.26
N LEU A 135 -18.45 -2.74 -6.27
CA LEU A 135 -17.68 -2.92 -5.04
C LEU A 135 -16.73 -1.74 -4.84
N PHE A 136 -17.02 -0.95 -3.81
CA PHE A 136 -16.26 0.19 -3.33
C PHE A 136 -14.80 -0.17 -3.04
N VAL A 137 -13.85 0.44 -3.77
CA VAL A 137 -12.42 0.42 -3.45
C VAL A 137 -12.10 1.70 -2.69
N LYS A 138 -11.98 1.61 -1.36
CA LYS A 138 -11.57 2.74 -0.53
C LYS A 138 -10.07 2.65 -0.22
N GLN A 139 -9.34 3.66 -0.69
CA GLN A 139 -8.06 4.16 -0.20
C GLN A 139 -6.84 3.23 -0.17
N ARG A 140 -5.97 3.43 -1.18
CA ARG A 140 -4.54 3.14 -1.12
C ARG A 140 -3.67 4.40 -0.89
N TRP A 141 -4.24 5.61 -0.92
CA TRP A 141 -3.47 6.87 -1.07
C TRP A 141 -3.73 7.97 -0.02
N MET A 142 -4.37 7.65 1.11
CA MET A 142 -4.45 8.56 2.27
C MET A 142 -3.06 8.99 2.83
N GLN A 143 -1.98 8.50 2.21
CA GLN A 143 -0.56 8.72 2.51
C GLN A 143 -0.01 10.02 1.89
N LEU A 144 -0.63 10.54 0.82
CA LEU A 144 -0.22 11.82 0.20
C LEU A 144 -0.92 13.04 0.82
N SER A 145 -2.09 12.87 1.45
CA SER A 145 -2.83 13.98 2.05
C SER A 145 -2.20 14.56 3.32
N VAL A 146 -1.26 13.84 3.96
CA VAL A 146 -0.47 14.41 5.07
C VAL A 146 0.34 15.62 4.59
N TRP A 147 0.70 15.66 3.30
CA TRP A 147 1.42 16.79 2.69
C TRP A 147 0.59 18.07 2.63
N LYS A 148 -0.74 17.99 2.59
CA LYS A 148 -1.61 19.18 2.50
C LYS A 148 -1.80 19.90 3.83
N SER A 149 -1.68 19.22 4.98
CA SER A 149 -1.92 19.88 6.28
C SER A 149 -0.65 20.49 6.90
N THR A 150 0.55 20.04 6.50
CA THR A 150 1.82 20.58 7.02
C THR A 150 2.43 21.67 6.14
N ALA A 151 1.83 21.98 4.99
CA ALA A 151 2.26 23.07 4.10
C ALA A 151 1.54 24.41 4.39
N GLN A 152 0.77 24.50 5.49
CA GLN A 152 0.01 25.69 5.89
C GLN A 152 0.34 26.20 7.31
N SER A 153 1.49 25.85 7.87
CA SER A 153 1.96 26.40 9.16
C SER A 153 3.36 26.95 9.06
#